data_AF-A0A4R0HM07-F1
#
_entry.id   AF-A0A4R0HM07-F1
#
_cell.length_a   1.000
_cell.length_b   1.000
_cell.length_c   1.000
_cell.angle_alpha   90.00
_cell.angle_beta   90.00
_cell.angle_gamma   90.00
#
_symmetry.space_group_name_H-M   'P 1'
#
loop_
_entity.id
_entity.type
_entity.pdbx_description
1 polymer ?
#
loop_
_entity_poly.entity_id
_entity_poly.type
_entity_poly.pdbx_seq_one_letter_code
_entity_poly.pdbx_strand_id
1 'polypeptide(L)' 'FSINASAKDGSGTCNMEGTAQQIAAGENQKRRWVWNDNSSQCVAVLSEMKNGKTSVMTRGCEGYCGASAAGAMDGQYSKK' A
#
# COMPACT_ATOMS: atom_id res chain seq x y z
N PHE A 1 -0.92 8.44 -7.62
CA PHE A 1 0.07 8.03 -6.59
C PHE A 1 0.68 6.73 -7.10
N SER A 2 1.93 6.43 -6.78
CA SER A 2 2.61 5.22 -7.27
C SER A 2 3.29 4.54 -6.10
N ILE A 3 2.85 3.32 -5.76
CA ILE A 3 3.54 2.46 -4.80
C ILE A 3 4.33 1.46 -5.62
N ASN A 4 5.63 1.42 -5.40
CA ASN A 4 6.51 0.40 -5.95
C ASN A 4 6.96 -0.46 -4.77
N ALA A 5 6.40 -1.67 -4.70
CA ALA A 5 6.82 -2.66 -3.72
C ALA A 5 7.49 -3.81 -4.47
N SER A 6 8.76 -4.05 -4.18
CA SER A 6 9.54 -5.17 -4.70
C SER A 6 9.88 -6.12 -3.56
N ALA A 7 9.74 -7.44 -3.77
CA ALA A 7 10.32 -8.40 -2.84
C ALA A 7 11.84 -8.17 -2.72
N LYS A 8 12.46 -8.57 -1.60
CA LYS A 8 13.88 -8.32 -1.28
C LYS A 8 14.85 -8.84 -2.35
N ASP A 9 14.42 -9.81 -3.14
CA ASP A 9 15.14 -10.47 -4.22
C ASP A 9 14.84 -9.86 -5.62
N GLY A 10 14.04 -8.79 -5.69
CA GLY A 10 13.71 -8.09 -6.94
C GLY A 10 12.65 -8.79 -7.80
N SER A 11 12.19 -9.98 -7.42
CA SER A 11 11.05 -10.63 -8.08
C SER A 11 9.73 -10.09 -7.53
N GLY A 12 8.80 -9.71 -8.41
CA GLY A 12 7.47 -9.22 -8.01
C GLY A 12 7.43 -7.74 -7.64
N THR A 13 7.69 -6.87 -8.62
CA THR A 13 7.36 -5.44 -8.51
C THR A 13 5.85 -5.27 -8.64
N CYS A 14 5.20 -4.93 -7.53
CA CYS A 14 3.80 -4.53 -7.52
C CYS A 14 3.72 -3.02 -7.75
N ASN A 15 3.26 -2.63 -8.94
CA ASN A 15 2.98 -1.24 -9.28
C ASN A 15 1.47 -1.02 -9.18
N MET A 16 1.03 -0.30 -8.15
CA MET A 16 -0.37 0.11 -8.04
C MET A 16 -0.52 1.49 -8.66
N GLU A 17 -1.10 1.54 -9.86
CA GLU A 17 -1.36 2.77 -10.60
C GLU A 17 -2.83 3.19 -10.46
N GLY A 18 -3.07 4.48 -10.19
CA GLY A 18 -4.41 5.04 -10.16
C GLY A 18 -4.55 6.26 -9.26
N THR A 19 -5.79 6.53 -8.87
CA THR A 19 -6.15 7.62 -7.94
C THR A 19 -6.47 7.05 -6.56
N ALA A 20 -5.72 7.47 -5.54
CA ALA A 20 -5.99 7.10 -4.16
C ALA A 20 -6.92 8.16 -3.59
N GLN A 21 -7.96 7.70 -2.92
CA GLN A 21 -8.92 8.56 -2.26
C GLN A 21 -8.45 8.82 -0.84
N GLN A 22 -8.42 10.09 -0.44
CA GLN A 22 -8.13 10.43 0.94
C GLN A 22 -9.30 10.03 1.83
N ILE A 23 -9.01 9.38 2.94
CA ILE A 23 -10.00 8.96 3.94
C ILE A 23 -9.66 9.55 5.30
N ALA A 24 -10.59 9.44 6.24
CA ALA A 24 -10.38 9.88 7.61
C ALA A 24 -9.14 9.20 8.20
N ALA A 25 -8.22 10.01 8.72
CA ALA A 25 -7.07 9.53 9.46
C ALA A 25 -7.52 9.00 10.83
N GLY A 26 -7.00 7.83 11.22
CA GLY A 26 -7.23 7.26 12.55
C GLY A 26 -6.37 7.88 13.65
N GLU A 27 -6.47 7.34 14.85
CA GLU A 27 -5.61 7.73 15.96
C GLU A 27 -4.14 7.48 15.61
N ASN A 28 -3.26 8.43 15.94
CA ASN A 28 -1.83 8.44 15.60
C ASN A 28 -1.47 8.53 14.10
N GLN A 29 -2.45 8.81 13.23
CA GLN A 29 -2.24 9.07 11.81
C GLN A 29 -2.38 10.57 11.50
N LYS A 30 -1.57 11.08 10.58
CA LYS A 30 -1.68 12.43 10.00
C LYS A 30 -2.64 12.44 8.82
N ARG A 31 -2.45 11.50 7.90
CA ARG A 31 -3.20 11.41 6.65
C ARG A 31 -3.35 9.95 6.29
N ARG A 32 -4.46 9.61 5.65
CA ARG A 32 -4.74 8.25 5.22
C ARG A 32 -5.35 8.28 3.84
N TRP A 33 -4.95 7.33 3.01
CA TRP A 33 -5.44 7.15 1.66
C TRP A 33 -5.79 5.69 1.45
N VAL A 34 -6.86 5.47 0.71
CA VAL A 34 -7.23 4.15 0.20
C VAL A 34 -7.11 4.17 -1.32
N TRP A 35 -6.50 3.14 -1.84
CA TRP A 35 -6.56 2.80 -3.24
C TRP A 35 -7.30 1.49 -3.37
N ASN A 36 -8.14 1.39 -4.38
CA ASN A 36 -8.82 0.17 -4.74
C ASN A 36 -8.76 -0.01 -6.26
N ASP A 37 -8.44 -1.22 -6.68
CA ASP A 37 -8.68 -1.66 -8.05
C ASP A 37 -9.96 -2.51 -8.07
N ASN A 38 -10.96 -2.04 -8.80
CA ASN A 38 -12.26 -2.72 -8.86
C ASN A 38 -12.19 -4.03 -9.66
N SER A 39 -11.22 -4.16 -10.57
CA SER A 39 -11.08 -5.35 -11.41
C SER A 39 -10.47 -6.54 -10.66
N SER A 40 -9.46 -6.28 -9.83
CA SER A 40 -8.73 -7.30 -9.07
C SER A 40 -9.14 -7.40 -7.60
N GLN A 41 -10.04 -6.52 -7.15
CA GLN A 41 -10.45 -6.38 -5.74
C GLN A 41 -9.29 -6.06 -4.78
N CYS A 42 -8.13 -5.65 -5.32
CA CYS A 42 -6.97 -5.24 -4.55
C CYS A 42 -7.22 -3.89 -3.91
N VAL A 43 -7.14 -3.84 -2.58
CA VAL A 43 -7.27 -2.62 -1.79
C VAL A 43 -5.96 -2.39 -1.08
N ALA A 44 -5.39 -1.19 -1.24
CA ALA A 44 -4.20 -0.75 -0.53
C ALA A 44 -4.51 0.51 0.28
N VAL A 45 -4.15 0.49 1.56
CA VAL A 45 -4.35 1.59 2.48
C VAL A 45 -3.00 2.11 2.91
N LEU A 46 -2.74 3.38 2.60
CA LEU A 46 -1.55 4.10 3.06
C LEU A 46 -1.94 5.01 4.21
N SER A 47 -1.18 4.95 5.30
CA SER A 47 -1.37 5.79 6.47
C SER A 47 -0.07 6.50 6.81
N GLU A 48 -0.02 7.80 6.59
CA GLU A 48 1.06 8.64 7.10
C GLU A 48 0.88 8.77 8.62
N MET A 49 1.81 8.24 9.39
CA MET A 49 1.80 8.25 10.84
C MET A 49 2.38 9.56 11.37
N LYS A 50 1.95 10.00 12.56
CA LYS A 50 2.48 11.24 13.19
C LYS A 50 3.98 11.18 13.49
N ASN A 51 4.53 9.98 13.66
CA ASN A 51 5.96 9.74 13.88
C ASN A 51 6.81 9.79 12.58
N GLY A 52 6.22 10.19 11.45
CA GLY A 52 6.93 10.33 10.17
C GLY A 52 7.08 9.02 9.38
N LYS A 53 6.60 7.89 9.90
CA LYS A 53 6.52 6.63 9.16
C LYS A 53 5.26 6.57 8.30
N THR A 54 5.28 5.74 7.27
CA THR A 54 4.11 5.42 6.43
C THR A 54 3.78 3.95 6.63
N SER A 55 2.57 3.64 7.07
CA SER A 55 2.06 2.27 7.12
C SER A 55 1.34 1.96 5.82
N VAL A 56 1.66 0.82 5.20
CA VAL A 56 0.92 0.28 4.07
C VAL A 56 0.27 -1.03 4.51
N MET A 57 -1.00 -1.19 4.14
CA MET A 57 -1.78 -2.40 4.37
C MET A 57 -2.54 -2.74 3.09
N THR A 58 -2.53 -3.99 2.70
CA THR A 58 -3.15 -4.46 1.46
C THR A 58 -4.13 -5.59 1.74
N ARG A 59 -5.13 -5.74 0.87
CA ARG A 59 -6.15 -6.78 0.97
C ARG A 59 -6.62 -7.18 -0.41
N GLY A 60 -6.62 -8.48 -0.70
CA GLY A 60 -7.05 -9.01 -2.01
C GLY A 60 -6.08 -8.68 -3.14
N CYS A 61 -4.83 -8.33 -2.81
CA CYS A 61 -3.83 -7.95 -3.81
C CYS A 61 -3.03 -9.14 -4.36
N GLU A 62 -3.28 -10.35 -3.87
CA GLU A 62 -2.64 -11.57 -4.34
C GLU A 62 -2.95 -11.85 -5.82
N GLY A 63 -4.15 -11.51 -6.28
CA GLY A 63 -4.54 -11.64 -7.69
C GLY A 63 -3.97 -10.54 -8.59
N TYR A 64 -3.66 -9.37 -8.04
CA TYR A 64 -3.12 -8.23 -8.79
C TYR A 64 -1.60 -8.30 -8.93
N CYS A 65 -0.90 -8.58 -7.82
CA CYS A 65 0.56 -8.54 -7.76
C CYS A 65 1.22 -9.90 -7.55
N GLY A 66 0.43 -10.96 -7.42
CA GLY A 66 0.91 -12.27 -7.00
C GLY A 66 1.05 -12.35 -5.47
N ALA A 67 0.83 -13.54 -4.90
CA ALA A 67 0.86 -13.77 -3.46
C ALA A 67 2.17 -13.29 -2.79
N SER A 68 3.30 -13.47 -3.47
CA SER A 68 4.62 -13.08 -2.97
C SER A 68 4.79 -11.57 -2.82
N ALA A 69 4.32 -10.78 -3.79
CA ALA A 69 4.46 -9.33 -3.77
C ALA A 69 3.42 -8.69 -2.86
N ALA A 70 2.18 -9.21 -2.83
CA ALA A 70 1.14 -8.75 -1.92
C ALA A 70 1.58 -8.83 -0.45
N GLY A 71 2.18 -9.95 -0.04
CA GLY A 71 2.74 -10.09 1.31
C GLY A 71 3.93 -9.19 1.62
N ALA A 72 4.61 -8.65 0.60
CA ALA A 72 5.75 -7.74 0.77
C ALA A 72 5.34 -6.25 0.85
N MET A 73 4.09 -5.92 0.53
CA MET A 73 3.55 -4.56 0.60
C MET A 73 3.14 -4.14 2.00
N ASP A 74 2.77 -5.10 2.83
CA ASP A 74 2.30 -4.83 4.19
C ASP A 74 3.49 -4.49 5.09
N GLY A 75 3.46 -3.31 5.70
CA GLY A 75 4.54 -2.89 6.58
C GLY A 75 4.56 -1.41 6.92
N GLN A 76 5.54 -1.02 7.73
CA GLN A 76 5.85 0.37 8.02
C GLN A 76 7.16 0.78 7.36
N TYR A 77 7.08 1.85 6.59
CA TYR A 77 8.18 2.41 5.83
C TYR A 77 8.58 3.76 6.41
N SER A 78 9.87 3.97 6.62
CA SER A 78 10.37 5.29 6.97
C SER A 78 10.43 6.15 5.71
N LYS A 79 10.04 7.43 5.81
CA LYS A 79 10.31 8.39 4.74
C LYS A 79 11.83 8.48 4.57
N LYS A 80 12.32 8.18 3.37
CA LYS A 80 13.74 8.37 3.02
C LYS A 80 14.06 9.85 2.90
#